data_AF-A0A1Z5YT64-F1
#
_entry.id   AF-A0A1Z5YT64-F1
#
_cell.length_a   1.000
_cell.length_b   1.000
_cell.length_c   1.000
_cell.angle_alpha   90.00
_cell.angle_beta   90.00
_cell.angle_gamma   90.00
#
_symmetry.space_group_name_H-M   'P 1'
#
loop_
_entity.id
_entity.type
_entity.pdbx_description
1 polymer ?
#
loop_
_entity_poly.entity_id
_entity_poly.type
_entity_poly.pdbx_seq_one_letter_code
_entity_poly.pdbx_strand_id
1 'polypeptide(L)'
;MKQESEGKRPSGLSQAGKPLFQSKAALSTSALAWRGSGDPRIPLSILAPHDMCDVDKAQSAVFFVGAVPVEDAGWLVSRVWVGQIRQASDMLHPSSCPCCIRLNGLGHALVALFQERVKGLCKYFSNLVIICSAEERALVQENLARDNLVIGFYGLKAVSSRFSCQS
;
A
#
# COMPACT_ATOMS: atom_id res chain seq x y z
N MET A 1 -16.81 70.31 -37.47
CA MET A 1 -15.60 70.01 -38.27
C MET A 1 -14.39 70.09 -37.35
N LYS A 2 -13.55 69.02 -37.34
CA LYS A 2 -12.22 68.85 -36.69
C LYS A 2 -12.23 68.82 -35.14
N GLN A 3 -12.04 67.68 -34.44
CA GLN A 3 -10.91 66.74 -34.24
C GLN A 3 -9.64 67.33 -33.58
N GLU A 4 -9.37 66.86 -32.36
CA GLU A 4 -8.08 66.62 -31.63
C GLU A 4 -8.49 65.84 -30.36
N SER A 5 -8.21 64.53 -30.16
CA SER A 5 -6.97 63.74 -30.00
C SER A 5 -6.21 63.98 -28.69
N GLU A 6 -6.49 63.17 -27.67
CA GLU A 6 -5.63 62.87 -26.50
C GLU A 6 -6.36 61.77 -25.69
N GLY A 7 -5.78 60.72 -25.14
CA GLY A 7 -4.39 60.30 -25.04
C GLY A 7 -4.35 58.80 -24.74
N LYS A 8 -3.28 58.19 -25.21
CA LYS A 8 -2.95 56.77 -25.29
C LYS A 8 -2.79 56.17 -23.87
N ARG A 9 -3.51 55.09 -23.56
CA ARG A 9 -3.26 54.28 -22.34
C ARG A 9 -1.85 53.67 -22.43
N PRO A 10 -1.01 53.81 -21.39
CA PRO A 10 0.24 53.05 -21.33
C PRO A 10 -0.08 51.58 -21.04
N SER A 11 0.42 50.73 -21.93
CA SER A 11 0.54 49.29 -21.78
C SER A 11 1.45 48.98 -20.58
N GLY A 12 0.88 48.42 -19.52
CA GLY A 12 1.61 47.90 -18.37
C GLY A 12 1.18 46.46 -18.10
N LEU A 13 1.94 45.52 -18.65
CA LEU A 13 1.92 44.11 -18.26
C LEU A 13 2.20 44.02 -16.75
N SER A 14 1.21 43.63 -15.97
CA SER A 14 1.44 43.01 -14.67
C SER A 14 0.79 41.64 -14.70
N GLN A 15 1.53 40.67 -15.26
CA GLN A 15 1.27 39.25 -15.02
C GLN A 15 1.22 39.05 -13.51
N ALA A 16 0.03 38.76 -13.00
CA ALA A 16 -0.15 38.28 -11.64
C ALA A 16 0.66 36.99 -11.50
N GLY A 17 1.83 37.10 -10.86
CA GLY A 17 2.72 35.98 -10.59
C GLY A 17 1.96 34.94 -9.78
N LYS A 18 1.72 33.77 -10.39
CA LYS A 18 1.29 32.58 -9.66
C LYS A 18 2.39 32.27 -8.64
N PRO A 19 2.09 32.11 -7.33
CA PRO A 19 3.09 31.64 -6.40
C PRO A 19 3.59 30.26 -6.86
N LEU A 20 4.90 30.17 -7.12
CA LEU A 20 5.60 28.99 -7.66
C LEU A 20 5.53 27.75 -6.74
N PHE A 21 4.99 27.89 -5.53
CA PHE A 21 5.06 26.86 -4.49
C PHE A 21 3.74 26.71 -3.72
N GLN A 22 2.62 26.53 -4.41
CA GLN A 22 1.44 25.93 -3.77
C GLN A 22 0.78 24.91 -4.69
N SER A 23 1.42 23.75 -4.81
CA SER A 23 0.68 22.53 -5.08
C SER A 23 -0.20 22.26 -3.87
N LYS A 24 -1.52 22.15 -4.10
CA LYS A 24 -2.49 21.67 -3.10
C LYS A 24 -1.91 20.40 -2.47
N ALA A 25 -1.47 20.48 -1.21
CA ALA A 25 -1.22 19.29 -0.44
C ALA A 25 -2.56 18.59 -0.26
N ALA A 26 -2.75 17.45 -0.91
CA ALA A 26 -3.84 16.54 -0.58
C ALA A 26 -3.58 16.04 0.85
N LEU A 27 -4.06 16.80 1.83
CA LEU A 27 -3.96 16.45 3.24
C LEU A 27 -4.84 15.23 3.48
N SER A 28 -4.18 14.16 3.93
CA SER A 28 -4.71 12.83 4.22
C SER A 28 -4.93 11.91 3.01
N THR A 29 -3.83 11.51 2.36
CA THR A 29 -3.79 10.17 1.74
C THR A 29 -3.27 9.21 2.80
N SER A 30 -4.06 8.21 3.18
CA SER A 30 -3.59 7.13 4.06
C SER A 30 -2.24 6.65 3.54
N ALA A 31 -1.19 6.71 4.37
CA ALA A 31 0.18 6.47 3.92
C ALA A 31 0.33 5.09 3.27
N LEU A 32 -0.42 4.11 3.78
CA LEU A 32 -0.47 2.76 3.25
C LEU A 32 -1.26 2.66 1.93
N ALA A 33 -2.17 3.57 1.60
CA ALA A 33 -3.00 3.43 0.40
C ALA A 33 -2.17 3.46 -0.90
N TRP A 34 -2.49 2.54 -1.81
CA TRP A 34 -1.92 2.46 -3.15
C TRP A 34 -2.36 3.65 -4.02
N ARG A 35 -1.41 4.29 -4.72
CA ARG A 35 -1.67 5.52 -5.50
C ARG A 35 -1.86 5.27 -6.99
N GLY A 36 -1.96 4.01 -7.43
CA GLY A 36 -2.11 3.66 -8.84
C GLY A 36 -0.79 3.35 -9.53
N SER A 37 -0.79 3.29 -10.87
CA SER A 37 0.34 2.81 -11.67
C SER A 37 1.65 3.62 -11.54
N GLY A 38 1.58 4.85 -11.03
CA GLY A 38 2.77 5.68 -10.76
C GLY A 38 3.37 5.48 -9.36
N ASP A 39 2.77 4.65 -8.52
CA ASP A 39 3.28 4.33 -7.20
C ASP A 39 4.43 3.30 -7.33
N PRO A 40 5.64 3.59 -6.82
CA PRO A 40 6.79 2.69 -6.99
C PRO A 40 6.77 1.47 -6.06
N ARG A 41 5.82 1.41 -5.14
CA ARG A 41 5.69 0.33 -4.16
C ARG A 41 5.10 -0.92 -4.81
N ILE A 42 5.10 -2.04 -4.09
CA ILE A 42 4.41 -3.25 -4.51
C ILE A 42 2.94 -3.15 -4.09
N PRO A 43 1.97 -3.29 -5.02
CA PRO A 43 0.56 -3.40 -4.68
C PRO A 43 0.32 -4.54 -3.69
N LEU A 44 -0.39 -4.25 -2.61
CA LEU A 44 -0.75 -5.17 -1.55
C LEU A 44 -2.26 -5.28 -1.46
N SER A 45 -2.80 -6.50 -1.42
CA SER A 45 -4.22 -6.76 -1.11
C SER A 45 -4.33 -7.60 0.16
N ILE A 46 -5.33 -7.33 1.00
CA ILE A 46 -5.65 -8.16 2.17
C ILE A 46 -7.02 -8.79 1.92
N LEU A 47 -7.06 -10.12 1.86
CA LEU A 47 -8.21 -10.92 1.45
C LEU A 47 -8.55 -11.98 2.50
N ALA A 48 -9.83 -12.35 2.56
CA ALA A 48 -10.22 -13.58 3.24
C ALA A 48 -9.93 -14.79 2.33
N PRO A 49 -9.81 -16.02 2.87
CA PRO A 49 -9.53 -17.21 2.07
C PRO A 49 -10.52 -17.46 0.92
N HIS A 50 -11.79 -17.07 1.09
CA HIS A 50 -12.83 -17.24 0.06
C HIS A 50 -12.77 -16.21 -1.07
N ASP A 51 -12.02 -15.10 -0.89
CA ASP A 51 -11.89 -14.04 -1.89
C ASP A 51 -10.68 -14.24 -2.83
N MET A 52 -9.99 -15.39 -2.74
CA MET A 52 -8.76 -15.65 -3.50
C MET A 52 -8.99 -15.86 -5.00
N CYS A 53 -10.22 -16.12 -5.43
CA CYS A 53 -10.58 -16.56 -6.78
C CYS A 53 -10.21 -15.53 -7.86
N ASP A 54 -10.30 -14.24 -7.54
CA ASP A 54 -10.09 -13.13 -8.48
C ASP A 54 -8.63 -12.65 -8.56
N VAL A 55 -7.70 -13.35 -7.89
CA VAL A 55 -6.29 -12.98 -7.89
C VAL A 55 -5.54 -13.68 -9.02
N ASP A 56 -4.79 -12.89 -9.80
CA ASP A 56 -3.78 -13.43 -10.70
C ASP A 56 -2.60 -14.00 -9.90
N LYS A 57 -2.70 -15.29 -9.54
CA LYS A 57 -1.67 -16.02 -8.78
C LYS A 57 -0.32 -16.06 -9.50
N ALA A 58 -0.34 -16.11 -10.84
CA ALA A 58 0.86 -16.24 -11.68
C ALA A 58 1.75 -14.99 -11.70
N GLN A 59 1.26 -13.87 -11.15
CA GLN A 59 2.00 -12.61 -11.00
C GLN A 59 2.20 -12.21 -9.52
N SER A 60 1.71 -13.03 -8.60
CA SER A 60 1.55 -12.64 -7.20
C SER A 60 2.37 -13.52 -6.26
N ALA A 61 2.93 -12.87 -5.23
CA ALA A 61 3.31 -13.55 -4.00
C ALA A 61 2.13 -13.58 -3.03
N VAL A 62 2.11 -14.58 -2.16
CA VAL A 62 1.09 -14.75 -1.14
C VAL A 62 1.71 -14.94 0.24
N PHE A 63 1.10 -14.30 1.23
CA PHE A 63 1.43 -14.45 2.65
C PHE A 63 0.18 -14.90 3.40
N PHE A 64 0.19 -16.11 3.94
CA PHE A 64 -0.89 -16.61 4.78
C PHE A 64 -0.63 -16.27 6.24
N VAL A 65 -1.61 -15.67 6.91
CA VAL A 65 -1.58 -15.30 8.32
C VAL A 65 -2.43 -16.31 9.09
N GLY A 66 -1.83 -17.02 10.04
CA GLY A 66 -2.56 -17.90 10.96
C GLY A 66 -3.13 -19.19 10.35
N ALA A 67 -2.98 -19.40 9.04
CA ALA A 67 -3.42 -20.60 8.35
C ALA A 67 -2.38 -21.06 7.32
N VAL A 68 -2.26 -22.37 7.13
CA VAL A 68 -1.52 -22.96 6.02
C VAL A 68 -2.51 -23.15 4.86
N PRO A 69 -2.18 -22.74 3.62
CA PRO A 69 -3.05 -22.98 2.48
C PRO A 69 -3.32 -24.46 2.27
N VAL A 70 -4.58 -24.80 1.97
CA VAL A 70 -4.95 -26.13 1.48
C VAL A 70 -4.47 -26.34 0.03
N GLU A 71 -4.32 -25.26 -0.74
CA GLU A 71 -3.75 -25.25 -2.09
C GLU A 71 -2.75 -24.09 -2.27
N ASP A 72 -1.47 -24.39 -2.48
CA ASP A 72 -0.43 -23.40 -2.84
C ASP A 72 -0.31 -23.18 -4.36
N ALA A 73 -1.09 -23.91 -5.16
CA ALA A 73 -0.89 -24.02 -6.58
C ALA A 73 -1.10 -22.67 -7.30
N GLY A 74 -0.08 -22.28 -8.06
CA GLY A 74 -0.12 -21.14 -8.98
C GLY A 74 0.51 -19.84 -8.47
N TRP A 75 0.87 -19.74 -7.19
CA TRP A 75 1.57 -18.56 -6.66
C TRP A 75 3.05 -18.56 -7.04
N LEU A 76 3.62 -17.37 -7.31
CA LEU A 76 5.06 -17.25 -7.60
C LEU A 76 5.91 -17.48 -6.34
N VAL A 77 5.44 -16.98 -5.21
CA VAL A 77 6.07 -17.15 -3.89
C VAL A 77 4.96 -17.34 -2.87
N SER A 78 5.08 -18.39 -2.06
CA SER A 78 4.18 -18.66 -0.94
C SER A 78 4.95 -18.61 0.37
N ARG A 79 4.38 -17.92 1.37
CA ARG A 79 4.91 -17.82 2.72
C ARG A 79 3.77 -17.96 3.72
N VAL A 80 4.06 -18.56 4.86
CA VAL A 80 3.15 -18.64 6.00
C VAL A 80 3.78 -17.89 7.16
N TRP A 81 3.01 -16.99 7.77
CA TRP A 81 3.36 -16.33 9.00
C TRP A 81 2.49 -16.89 10.13
N VAL A 82 3.16 -17.46 11.12
CA VAL A 82 2.52 -18.00 12.33
C VAL A 82 2.89 -17.07 13.48
N GLY A 83 1.97 -16.17 13.82
CA GLY A 83 2.10 -15.24 14.93
C GLY A 83 0.73 -14.67 15.28
N GLN A 84 0.62 -14.02 16.44
CA GLN A 84 -0.61 -13.37 16.85
C GLN A 84 -0.64 -11.93 16.36
N ILE A 85 -1.68 -11.57 15.60
CA ILE A 85 -1.97 -10.17 15.30
C ILE A 85 -2.56 -9.55 16.57
N ARG A 86 -1.83 -8.62 17.19
CA ARG A 86 -2.29 -7.92 18.40
C ARG A 86 -2.95 -6.60 18.05
N GLN A 87 -3.87 -6.14 18.90
CA GLN A 87 -4.39 -4.79 18.79
C GLN A 87 -3.25 -3.79 18.96
N ALA A 88 -3.33 -2.70 18.22
CA ALA A 88 -2.27 -1.71 18.24
C ALA A 88 -2.22 -0.92 19.58
N SER A 89 -3.27 -0.98 20.39
CA SER A 89 -3.30 -0.52 21.79
C SER A 89 -2.47 -1.40 22.73
N ASP A 90 -2.34 -2.69 22.40
CA ASP A 90 -1.59 -3.66 23.21
C ASP A 90 -0.09 -3.61 22.88
N MET A 91 0.28 -2.86 21.84
CA MET A 91 1.66 -2.58 21.48
C MET A 91 2.16 -1.33 22.22
N LEU A 92 2.96 -1.55 23.25
CA LEU A 92 3.60 -0.47 24.05
C LEU A 92 4.54 0.43 23.22
N HIS A 93 4.99 -0.04 22.05
CA HIS A 93 5.87 0.68 21.14
C HIS A 93 5.48 0.42 19.67
N PRO A 94 5.82 1.34 18.74
CA PRO A 94 5.69 1.08 17.30
C PRO A 94 6.41 -0.22 16.89
N SER A 95 5.88 -0.92 15.88
CA SER A 95 6.47 -2.18 15.37
C SER A 95 7.92 -2.02 14.88
N SER A 96 8.33 -0.79 14.59
CA SER A 96 9.68 -0.39 14.20
C SER A 96 10.66 -0.17 15.36
N CYS A 97 10.23 -0.29 16.63
CA CYS A 97 11.15 -0.26 17.77
C CYS A 97 12.15 -1.43 17.67
N PRO A 98 13.46 -1.22 17.88
CA PRO A 98 14.45 -2.31 17.98
C PRO A 98 14.07 -3.40 18.99
N CYS A 99 13.32 -3.03 20.03
CA CYS A 99 12.75 -3.92 21.03
C CYS A 99 11.62 -4.82 20.49
N CYS A 100 10.77 -4.28 19.62
CA CYS A 100 9.63 -4.98 19.01
C CYS A 100 10.00 -5.72 17.71
N ILE A 101 11.08 -5.32 17.05
CA ILE A 101 11.66 -6.00 15.86
C ILE A 101 11.98 -7.47 16.15
N ARG A 102 12.29 -7.83 17.42
CA ARG A 102 12.59 -9.22 17.82
C ARG A 102 11.36 -10.11 18.01
N LEU A 103 10.13 -9.59 17.90
CA LEU A 103 8.89 -10.33 18.20
C LEU A 103 8.25 -11.01 16.98
N ASN A 104 8.99 -11.27 15.89
CA ASN A 104 8.46 -11.94 14.70
C ASN A 104 7.20 -11.28 14.13
N GLY A 105 7.13 -9.94 14.10
CA GLY A 105 5.97 -9.23 13.56
C GLY A 105 5.78 -9.47 12.06
N LEU A 106 4.51 -9.48 11.60
CA LEU A 106 4.16 -9.60 10.18
C LEU A 106 4.93 -8.60 9.30
N GLY A 107 5.10 -7.35 9.76
CA GLY A 107 5.86 -6.33 9.04
C GLY A 107 7.32 -6.73 8.76
N HIS A 108 8.00 -7.37 9.72
CA HIS A 108 9.37 -7.86 9.52
C HIS A 108 9.43 -8.97 8.48
N ALA A 109 8.45 -9.88 8.48
CA ALA A 109 8.34 -10.94 7.49
C ALA A 109 8.10 -10.37 6.07
N LEU A 110 7.30 -9.31 5.96
CA LEU A 110 7.10 -8.60 4.69
C LEU A 110 8.37 -7.89 4.22
N VAL A 111 9.10 -7.22 5.12
CA VAL A 111 10.38 -6.58 4.79
C VAL A 111 11.41 -7.62 4.32
N ALA A 112 11.49 -8.78 4.97
CA ALA A 112 12.35 -9.88 4.54
C ALA A 112 11.99 -10.37 3.13
N LEU A 113 10.69 -10.55 2.84
CA LEU A 113 10.21 -10.94 1.51
C LEU A 113 10.55 -9.89 0.44
N PHE A 114 10.43 -8.60 0.76
CA PHE A 114 10.86 -7.53 -0.14
C PHE A 114 12.37 -7.62 -0.44
N GLN A 115 13.19 -7.84 0.59
CA GLN A 115 14.63 -7.97 0.43
C GLN A 115 15.00 -9.21 -0.42
N GLU A 116 14.33 -10.34 -0.21
CA GLU A 116 14.49 -11.54 -1.04
C GLU A 116 14.22 -11.22 -2.52
N ARG A 117 13.11 -10.52 -2.80
CA ARG A 117 12.74 -10.09 -4.15
C ARG A 117 13.80 -9.19 -4.79
N VAL A 118 14.28 -8.17 -4.07
CA VAL A 118 15.29 -7.24 -4.60
C VAL A 118 16.64 -7.92 -4.83
N LYS A 119 16.99 -8.89 -3.98
CA LYS A 119 18.23 -9.68 -4.10
C LYS A 119 18.14 -10.83 -5.10
N GLY A 120 16.96 -11.08 -5.70
CA GLY A 120 16.75 -12.21 -6.61
C GLY A 120 16.75 -13.58 -5.92
N LEU A 121 16.50 -13.63 -4.59
CA LEU A 121 16.44 -14.87 -3.81
C LEU A 121 15.07 -15.56 -3.88
N CYS A 122 14.07 -14.90 -4.47
CA CYS A 122 12.77 -15.48 -4.78
C CYS A 122 12.36 -15.13 -6.22
N LYS A 123 11.34 -15.81 -6.75
CA LYS A 123 10.75 -15.43 -8.04
C LYS A 123 10.24 -13.98 -7.96
N TYR A 124 10.46 -13.22 -9.02
CA TYR A 124 9.97 -11.85 -9.11
C TYR A 124 8.44 -11.84 -9.18
N PHE A 125 7.80 -11.11 -8.28
CA PHE A 125 6.35 -10.89 -8.29
C PHE A 125 6.03 -9.40 -8.40
N SER A 126 4.88 -9.09 -9.00
CA SER A 126 4.38 -7.72 -9.19
C SER A 126 3.28 -7.34 -8.21
N ASN A 127 2.66 -8.31 -7.53
CA ASN A 127 1.64 -8.08 -6.51
C ASN A 127 1.91 -8.94 -5.27
N LEU A 128 1.50 -8.46 -4.11
CA LEU A 128 1.47 -9.23 -2.86
C LEU A 128 0.04 -9.36 -2.36
N VAL A 129 -0.34 -10.57 -1.95
CA VAL A 129 -1.62 -10.84 -1.31
C VAL A 129 -1.38 -11.38 0.10
N ILE A 130 -2.01 -10.75 1.09
CA ILE A 130 -2.09 -11.28 2.44
C ILE A 130 -3.45 -11.94 2.61
N ILE A 131 -3.45 -13.18 3.07
CA ILE A 131 -4.66 -13.94 3.36
C ILE A 131 -4.73 -14.13 4.87
N CYS A 132 -5.81 -13.65 5.47
CA CYS A 132 -6.08 -13.77 6.90
C CYS A 132 -7.57 -14.04 7.13
N SER A 133 -7.95 -14.39 8.35
CA SER A 133 -9.37 -14.46 8.69
C SER A 133 -10.06 -13.09 8.51
N ALA A 134 -11.37 -13.10 8.30
CA ALA A 134 -12.15 -11.86 8.18
C ALA A 134 -12.07 -11.02 9.47
N GLU A 135 -11.99 -11.67 10.63
CA GLU A 135 -11.84 -11.05 11.95
C GLU A 135 -10.50 -10.34 12.11
N GLU A 136 -9.42 -10.92 11.58
CA GLU A 136 -8.08 -10.34 11.67
C GLU A 136 -7.80 -9.23 10.65
N ARG A 137 -8.61 -9.12 9.58
CA ARG A 137 -8.36 -8.23 8.45
C ARG A 137 -8.14 -6.77 8.87
N ALA A 138 -9.01 -6.25 9.74
CA ALA A 138 -8.91 -4.87 10.23
C ALA A 138 -7.64 -4.67 11.06
N LEU A 139 -7.31 -5.66 11.90
CA LEU A 139 -6.11 -5.62 12.75
C LEU A 139 -4.83 -5.70 11.92
N VAL A 140 -4.79 -6.57 10.91
CA VAL A 140 -3.67 -6.65 9.96
C VAL A 140 -3.48 -5.30 9.28
N GLN A 141 -4.55 -4.72 8.73
CA GLN A 141 -4.49 -3.43 8.06
C GLN A 141 -3.98 -2.32 9.00
N GLU A 142 -4.48 -2.26 10.23
CA GLU A 142 -4.03 -1.28 11.22
C GLU A 142 -2.54 -1.43 11.56
N ASN A 143 -2.09 -2.66 11.79
CA ASN A 143 -0.69 -2.96 12.09
C ASN A 143 0.23 -2.54 10.95
N LEU A 144 -0.12 -2.88 9.71
CA LEU A 144 0.67 -2.49 8.54
C LEU A 144 0.66 -0.98 8.30
N ALA A 145 -0.43 -0.28 8.62
CA ALA A 145 -0.54 1.17 8.47
C ALA A 145 0.31 1.95 9.49
N ARG A 146 0.79 1.30 10.55
CA ARG A 146 1.70 1.88 11.56
C ARG A 146 3.17 1.52 11.31
N ASP A 147 3.44 0.59 10.39
CA ASP A 147 4.80 0.14 10.09
C ASP A 147 5.40 0.95 8.94
N ASN A 148 6.30 1.88 9.28
CA ASN A 148 6.92 2.79 8.32
C ASN A 148 7.71 2.07 7.22
N LEU A 149 8.31 0.91 7.51
CA LEU A 149 9.06 0.15 6.51
C LEU A 149 8.11 -0.51 5.52
N VAL A 150 7.03 -1.13 6.03
CA VAL A 150 6.00 -1.72 5.17
C VAL A 150 5.38 -0.65 4.27
N ILE A 151 5.01 0.50 4.82
CA ILE A 151 4.43 1.61 4.04
C ILE A 151 5.37 2.11 2.94
N GLY A 152 6.69 2.02 3.16
CA GLY A 152 7.70 2.38 2.18
C GLY A 152 7.85 1.39 1.02
N PHE A 153 7.52 0.12 1.23
CA PHE A 153 7.69 -0.94 0.22
C PHE A 153 6.38 -1.41 -0.42
N TYR A 154 5.27 -1.27 0.28
CA TYR A 154 3.96 -1.79 -0.11
C TYR A 154 2.90 -0.71 -0.08
N GLY A 155 1.94 -0.79 -1.01
CA GLY A 155 0.76 0.06 -1.00
C GLY A 155 -0.52 -0.77 -1.06
N LEU A 156 -1.39 -0.60 -0.07
CA LEU A 156 -2.68 -1.28 0.06
C LEU A 156 -3.64 -0.83 -1.05
N LYS A 157 -3.97 -1.76 -1.93
CA LYS A 157 -4.96 -1.61 -2.98
C LYS A 157 -6.35 -1.79 -2.37
N ALA A 158 -7.24 -0.86 -2.68
CA ALA A 158 -8.65 -1.04 -2.38
C ALA A 158 -9.17 -2.27 -3.15
N VAL A 159 -9.62 -3.27 -2.41
CA VAL A 159 -10.24 -4.45 -3.01
C VAL A 159 -11.68 -4.08 -3.32
N SER A 160 -12.00 -3.91 -4.60
CA SER A 160 -13.38 -3.72 -5.04
C SER A 160 -14.15 -4.98 -4.68
N SER A 161 -15.11 -4.88 -3.76
CA SER A 161 -16.06 -5.94 -3.46
C SER A 161 -16.96 -6.14 -4.67
N ARG A 162 -16.50 -6.88 -5.69
CA ARG A 162 -17.38 -7.40 -6.73
C ARG A 162 -17.72 -8.83 -6.33
N PHE A 163 -19.00 -8.99 -6.01
CA PHE A 163 -19.77 -10.20 -5.78
C PHE A 163 -18.98 -11.52 -5.80
N SER A 164 -18.98 -12.15 -4.61
CA SER A 164 -18.64 -13.55 -4.35
C SER A 164 -18.93 -14.47 -5.54
N CYS A 165 -17.92 -15.25 -5.95
CA CYS A 165 -18.13 -16.42 -6.80
C CYS A 165 -19.16 -17.33 -6.11
N GLN A 166 -20.39 -17.36 -6.64
CA GLN A 166 -21.28 -18.48 -6.40
C GLN A 166 -20.74 -19.64 -7.24
N SER A 167 -20.31 -20.69 -6.52
CA SER A 167 -19.95 -22.00 -7.04
C SER A 167 -21.09 -22.64 -7.83
#